data_AF-A0A2M7QMQ4-F1
#
_entry.id   AF-A0A2M7QMQ4-F1
#
_cell.length_a   1.000
_cell.length_b   1.000
_cell.length_c   1.000
_cell.angle_alpha   90.00
_cell.angle_beta   90.00
_cell.angle_gamma   90.00
#
_symmetry.space_group_name_H-M   'P 1'
#
loop_
_entity.id
_entity.type
_entity.pdbx_description
1 polymer ?
#
loop_
_entity_poly.entity_id
_entity_poly.type
_entity_poly.pdbx_seq_one_letter_code
_entity_poly.pdbx_strand_id
1 'polypeptide(L)'
;PQAIVAALAARGLRRILVEGGADTLGRFLDAGRIDVLHLLVAPMILGSGKHGLSLRPISRIADALRPRTEVHLFDDGDVLFTCDMRPMLEAAE
;
A
#
# COMPACT_ATOMS: atom_id res chain seq x y z
N PRO A 1 -0.10 12.92 -4.78
CA PRO A 1 -1.02 12.36 -3.74
C PRO A 1 -1.40 13.37 -2.65
N GLN A 2 -0.43 14.09 -2.08
CA GLN A 2 -0.68 15.00 -0.94
C GLN A 2 -1.78 16.04 -1.19
N ALA A 3 -1.77 16.72 -2.34
CA ALA A 3 -2.79 17.71 -2.68
C ALA A 3 -4.20 17.10 -2.77
N ILE A 4 -4.32 15.85 -3.24
CA ILE A 4 -5.60 15.13 -3.30
C ILE A 4 -6.12 14.85 -1.89
N VAL A 5 -5.26 14.30 -1.01
CA VAL A 5 -5.60 14.02 0.39
C VAL A 5 -6.03 15.29 1.11
N ALA A 6 -5.26 16.38 0.96
CA ALA A 6 -5.58 17.68 1.56
C ALA A 6 -6.91 18.24 1.05
N ALA A 7 -7.18 18.16 -0.25
CA ALA A 7 -8.43 18.64 -0.84
C ALA A 7 -9.66 17.85 -0.38
N LEU A 8 -9.52 16.54 -0.18
CA LEU A 8 -10.58 15.68 0.37
C LEU A 8 -10.79 15.96 1.86
N ALA A 9 -9.71 16.10 2.63
CA ALA A 9 -9.78 16.46 4.04
C ALA A 9 -10.46 17.82 4.27
N ALA A 10 -10.18 18.82 3.44
CA ALA A 10 -10.84 20.13 3.47
C ALA A 10 -12.35 20.06 3.19
N ARG A 11 -12.82 18.98 2.56
CA ARG A 11 -14.25 18.68 2.34
C ARG A 11 -14.85 17.79 3.44
N GLY A 12 -14.11 17.50 4.50
CA GLY A 12 -14.52 16.62 5.59
C GLY A 12 -14.34 15.13 5.31
N LEU A 13 -13.80 14.75 4.15
CA LEU A 13 -13.55 13.36 3.77
C LEU A 13 -12.20 12.91 4.33
N ARG A 14 -12.23 12.35 5.54
CA ARG A 14 -11.02 12.00 6.32
C ARG A 14 -10.59 10.54 6.23
N ARG A 15 -11.47 9.64 5.77
CA ARG A 15 -11.16 8.24 5.50
C ARG A 15 -11.35 8.01 4.01
N ILE A 16 -10.27 7.66 3.34
CA ILE A 16 -10.24 7.46 1.89
C ILE A 16 -9.79 6.04 1.60
N LEU A 17 -10.45 5.40 0.65
CA LEU A 17 -9.97 4.16 0.04
C LEU A 17 -9.30 4.54 -1.28
N VAL A 18 -8.05 4.16 -1.45
CA VAL A 18 -7.29 4.41 -2.67
C VAL A 18 -7.21 3.11 -3.45
N GLU A 19 -7.88 3.07 -4.59
CA GLU A 19 -7.83 1.96 -5.54
C GLU A 19 -7.25 2.44 -6.87
N GLY A 20 -6.56 1.55 -7.56
CA GLY A 20 -5.97 1.84 -8.85
C GLY A 20 -4.89 0.84 -9.24
N GLY A 21 -4.22 1.11 -10.36
CA GLY A 21 -3.09 0.30 -10.80
C GLY A 21 -1.80 0.56 -10.02
N ALA A 22 -0.75 -0.17 -10.39
CA ALA A 22 0.57 -0.15 -9.76
C ALA A 22 1.15 1.25 -9.56
N ASP A 23 0.98 2.14 -10.54
CA ASP A 23 1.50 3.51 -10.48
C ASP A 23 0.73 4.39 -9.51
N THR A 24 -0.60 4.27 -9.45
CA THR A 24 -1.43 5.05 -8.53
C THR A 24 -1.09 4.67 -7.09
N LEU A 25 -1.14 3.38 -6.79
CA LEU A 25 -0.85 2.85 -5.45
C LEU A 25 0.60 3.14 -5.06
N GLY A 26 1.53 2.93 -6.01
CA GLY A 26 2.95 3.19 -5.81
C GLY A 26 3.24 4.65 -5.42
N ARG A 27 2.68 5.61 -6.15
CA ARG A 27 2.84 7.04 -5.83
C ARG A 27 2.32 7.41 -4.44
N PHE A 28 1.19 6.84 -4.01
CA PHE A 28 0.66 7.09 -2.67
C PHE A 28 1.55 6.50 -1.57
N LEU A 29 2.06 5.28 -1.79
CA LEU A 29 2.99 4.64 -0.85
C LEU A 29 4.32 5.40 -0.76
N ASP A 30 4.90 5.78 -1.91
CA ASP A 30 6.12 6.57 -1.98
C ASP A 30 6.00 7.96 -1.33
N ALA A 31 4.80 8.55 -1.37
CA ALA A 31 4.52 9.83 -0.73
C ALA A 31 4.23 9.71 0.78
N GLY A 32 4.25 8.49 1.34
CA GLY A 32 3.88 8.24 2.73
C GLY A 32 2.43 8.61 3.04
N ARG A 33 1.50 8.34 2.10
CA ARG A 33 0.07 8.69 2.22
C ARG A 33 -0.85 7.49 2.24
N ILE A 34 -0.34 6.37 2.70
CA ILE A 34 -1.11 5.17 2.99
C ILE A 34 -0.92 4.87 4.48
N ASP A 35 -2.01 4.90 5.24
CA ASP A 35 -2.00 4.49 6.66
C ASP A 35 -2.08 2.97 6.80
N VAL A 36 -2.92 2.34 5.98
CA VAL A 36 -3.14 0.89 5.95
C VAL A 36 -3.14 0.43 4.50
N LEU A 37 -2.30 -0.56 4.20
CA LEU A 37 -2.22 -1.20 2.88
C LEU A 37 -2.86 -2.59 2.95
N HIS A 38 -3.87 -2.83 2.12
CA HIS A 38 -4.47 -4.14 1.92
C HIS A 38 -3.87 -4.78 0.67
N LEU A 39 -3.21 -5.93 0.82
CA LEU A 39 -2.71 -6.74 -0.30
C LEU A 39 -3.47 -8.06 -0.35
N LEU A 40 -4.32 -8.23 -1.36
CA LEU A 40 -5.02 -9.48 -1.62
C LEU A 40 -4.23 -10.29 -2.66
N VAL A 41 -3.82 -11.50 -2.30
CA VAL A 41 -3.01 -12.38 -3.14
C VAL A 41 -3.79 -13.66 -3.41
N ALA A 42 -4.08 -13.92 -4.68
CA ALA A 42 -4.72 -15.15 -5.12
C ALA A 42 -3.70 -16.26 -5.39
N PRO A 43 -4.07 -17.55 -5.23
CA PRO A 43 -3.23 -18.69 -5.58
C PRO A 43 -3.16 -18.92 -7.11
N MET A 44 -2.74 -17.89 -7.85
CA MET A 44 -2.75 -17.84 -9.31
C MET A 44 -1.40 -17.44 -9.90
N ILE A 45 -0.94 -18.17 -10.92
CA ILE A 45 0.26 -17.85 -11.69
C ILE A 45 -0.15 -17.20 -13.02
N LEU A 46 0.06 -15.89 -13.14
CA LEU A 46 -0.40 -15.08 -14.27
C LEU A 46 0.61 -14.99 -15.44
N GLY A 47 1.78 -15.62 -15.32
CA GLY A 47 2.90 -15.41 -16.26
C GLY A 47 3.59 -14.06 -16.01
N SER A 48 4.07 -13.39 -17.06
CA SER A 48 4.79 -12.11 -16.93
C SER A 48 3.94 -10.97 -16.37
N GLY A 49 2.61 -11.07 -16.52
CA GLY A 49 1.62 -10.24 -15.83
C GLY A 49 1.85 -8.73 -15.93
N LYS A 50 1.18 -8.01 -15.03
CA LYS A 50 1.49 -6.61 -14.70
C LYS A 50 1.95 -6.58 -13.24
N HIS A 51 2.87 -5.67 -12.91
CA HIS A 51 3.27 -5.45 -11.53
C HIS A 51 2.07 -5.01 -10.68
N GLY A 52 1.97 -5.49 -9.45
CA GLY A 52 0.94 -5.04 -8.49
C GLY A 52 1.27 -3.69 -7.85
N LEU A 53 2.55 -3.37 -7.70
CA LEU A 53 3.07 -2.11 -7.15
C LEU A 53 4.28 -1.65 -7.96
N SER A 54 4.35 -0.35 -8.23
CA SER A 54 5.47 0.32 -8.92
C SER A 54 6.04 1.38 -7.98
N LEU A 55 7.13 1.04 -7.30
CA LEU A 55 7.74 1.88 -6.25
C LEU A 55 9.11 2.40 -6.69
N ARG A 56 9.56 3.51 -6.10
CA ARG A 56 10.95 3.95 -6.24
C ARG A 56 11.92 2.83 -5.80
N PRO A 57 13.03 2.66 -6.51
CA PRO A 57 14.04 1.68 -6.13
C PRO A 57 14.68 2.06 -4.79
N ILE A 58 15.01 1.04 -3.98
CA ILE A 58 15.81 1.18 -2.77
C ILE A 58 17.24 0.68 -3.02
N SER A 59 18.22 1.27 -2.36
CA SER A 59 19.64 0.87 -2.52
C SER A 59 20.07 -0.22 -1.53
N ARG A 60 19.40 -0.34 -0.38
CA ARG A 60 19.74 -1.32 0.66
C ARG A 60 18.48 -2.02 1.16
N ILE A 61 18.61 -3.28 1.57
CA ILE A 61 17.52 -4.04 2.21
C ILE A 61 17.04 -3.37 3.50
N ALA A 62 17.92 -2.64 4.19
CA ALA A 62 17.57 -1.87 5.39
C ALA A 62 16.56 -0.75 5.11
N ASP A 63 16.46 -0.28 3.86
CA ASP A 63 15.52 0.77 3.44
C ASP A 63 14.14 0.18 3.04
N ALA A 64 13.96 -1.14 3.12
CA ALA A 64 12.70 -1.80 2.78
C ALA A 64 11.63 -1.56 3.87
N LEU A 65 10.39 -1.35 3.43
CA LEU A 65 9.24 -1.25 4.34
C LEU A 65 8.91 -2.63 4.95
N ARG A 66 8.73 -2.65 6.28
CA ARG A 66 8.43 -3.83 7.12
C ARG A 66 7.27 -3.49 8.08
N PRO A 67 6.05 -3.30 7.55
CA PRO A 67 4.92 -2.92 8.38
C PRO A 67 4.53 -4.04 9.33
N ARG A 68 3.80 -3.69 10.38
CA ARG A 68 3.09 -4.70 11.17
C ARG A 68 1.97 -5.26 10.31
N THR A 69 1.91 -6.58 10.17
CA THR A 69 0.97 -7.24 9.26
C THR A 69 0.06 -8.21 9.99
N GLU A 70 -1.23 -8.13 9.73
CA GLU A 70 -2.22 -9.16 10.02
C GLU A 70 -2.53 -9.94 8.74
N VAL A 71 -2.77 -11.24 8.86
CA VAL A 71 -3.02 -12.14 7.73
C VAL A 71 -4.37 -12.80 7.90
N HIS A 72 -5.20 -12.71 6.87
CA HIS A 72 -6.47 -13.43 6.79
C HIS A 72 -6.46 -14.36 5.59
N LEU A 73 -6.73 -15.65 5.82
CA LEU A 73 -6.86 -16.67 4.79
C LEU A 73 -8.34 -16.91 4.49
N PHE A 74 -8.72 -16.80 3.22
CA PHE A 74 -10.06 -17.13 2.75
C PHE A 74 -10.18 -18.61 2.36
N ASP A 75 -11.41 -19.11 2.33
CA ASP A 75 -11.72 -20.53 2.05
C ASP A 75 -11.30 -20.99 0.65
N ASP A 76 -11.20 -20.06 -0.31
CA ASP A 76 -10.75 -20.30 -1.69
C ASP A 76 -9.22 -20.25 -1.86
N GLY A 77 -8.49 -19.97 -0.76
CA GLY A 77 -7.04 -19.89 -0.74
C GLY A 77 -6.48 -18.50 -1.00
N ASP A 78 -7.32 -17.48 -1.22
CA ASP A 78 -6.87 -16.09 -1.26
C ASP A 78 -6.34 -15.66 0.13
N VAL A 79 -5.32 -14.80 0.12
CA VAL A 79 -4.72 -14.27 1.35
C VAL A 79 -4.76 -12.75 1.34
N LEU A 80 -5.42 -12.17 2.34
CA LEU A 80 -5.35 -10.73 2.61
C LEU A 80 -4.27 -10.45 3.66
N PHE A 81 -3.29 -9.66 3.27
CA PHE A 81 -2.35 -9.02 4.18
C PHE A 81 -2.85 -7.60 4.48
N THR A 82 -3.13 -7.32 5.76
CA THR A 82 -3.44 -5.98 6.26
C THR A 82 -2.18 -5.41 6.90
N CYS A 83 -1.55 -4.45 6.24
CA CYS A 83 -0.27 -3.87 6.63
C CYS A 83 -0.49 -2.48 7.25
N ASP A 84 -0.15 -2.30 8.53
CA ASP A 84 -0.16 -0.99 9.19
C ASP A 84 1.14 -0.23 8.88
N MET A 85 1.00 0.85 8.12
CA MET A 85 2.11 1.65 7.61
C MET A 85 2.42 2.85 8.52
N ARG A 86 1.54 3.22 9.45
CA ARG A 86 1.70 4.42 10.30
C ARG A 86 2.98 4.41 11.16
N PRO A 87 3.34 3.31 11.85
CA PRO A 87 4.57 3.26 12.65
C PRO A 87 5.84 3.44 11.81
N MET A 88 5.76 3.17 10.50
CA MET A 88 6.89 3.30 9.59
C MET A 88 7.09 4.72 9.10
N LEU A 89 6.01 5.47 8.96
CA LEU A 89 6.05 6.85 8.45
C LEU A 89 6.56 7.82 9.50
N GLU A 90 6.28 7.56 10.78
CA GLU A 90 6.82 8.35 11.90
C GLU A 90 8.34 8.16 12.08
N ALA A 91 8.91 7.04 11.64
CA ALA A 91 10.35 6.77 11.73
C ALA A 91 11.17 7.35 10.56
N ALA A 92 10.51 7.88 9.53
CA ALA A 92 11.12 8.44 8.33
C ALA A 92 11.16 9.98 8.31
N GLU A 93 10.65 10.63 9.36
CA GLU A 93 10.76 12.08 9.63
C GLU A 93 11.85 12.36 10.67
#